data_AF-A0A4W3GM12-F1
#
_entry.id   AF-A0A4W3GM12-F1
#
_cell.length_a   1.000
_cell.length_b   1.000
_cell.length_c   1.000
_cell.angle_alpha   90.00
_cell.angle_beta   90.00
_cell.angle_gamma   90.00
#
_symmetry.space_group_name_H-M   'P 1'
#
loop_
_entity.id
_entity.type
_entity.pdbx_description
1 polymer ?
#
loop_
_entity_poly.entity_id
_entity_poly.type
_entity_poly.pdbx_seq_one_letter_code
_entity_poly.pdbx_strand_id
1 'polypeptide(L)'
;MNQEEVKNFLKMMNIEVDDTYANELFESCDKARNGVLEGSEVEHFYKLVTARDEIDTIFGAYKNDEEVMTVDKLVTFMKKEQAERVSPEYAELLIQKYEPNEAAKADRLLTKDGFLMYLMSGEGNIFNQEHKNIYQNMSKPLNHYFISSSHNTYLMEDQLEGPSSTEAYIRY
;
A
#
# COMPACT_ATOMS: atom_id res chain seq x y z
N MET A 1 -26.73 3.45 -3.22
CA MET A 1 -26.00 4.20 -2.17
C MET A 1 -26.55 5.61 -2.12
N ASN A 2 -27.16 6.00 -1.02
CA ASN A 2 -27.58 7.38 -0.81
C ASN A 2 -26.38 8.25 -0.35
N GLN A 3 -26.61 9.56 -0.23
CA GLN A 3 -25.58 10.54 0.11
C GLN A 3 -24.92 10.30 1.48
N GLU A 4 -25.68 9.83 2.48
CA GLU A 4 -25.16 9.51 3.81
C GLU A 4 -24.28 8.25 3.78
N GLU A 5 -24.70 7.24 3.02
CA GLU A 5 -23.92 6.02 2.78
C GLU A 5 -22.59 6.31 2.07
N VAL A 6 -22.57 7.25 1.13
CA VAL A 6 -21.34 7.70 0.47
C VAL A 6 -20.38 8.37 1.45
N LYS A 7 -20.87 9.26 2.31
CA LYS A 7 -20.03 9.90 3.35
C LYS A 7 -19.49 8.89 4.35
N ASN A 8 -20.32 7.92 4.76
CA ASN A 8 -19.89 6.85 5.65
C ASN A 8 -18.85 5.95 4.98
N PHE A 9 -19.00 5.65 3.70
CA PHE A 9 -18.03 4.88 2.93
C PHE A 9 -16.67 5.59 2.83
N LEU A 10 -16.65 6.89 2.53
CA LEU A 10 -15.40 7.68 2.49
C LEU A 10 -14.67 7.66 3.84
N LYS A 11 -15.42 7.80 4.95
CA LYS A 11 -14.87 7.66 6.31
C LYS A 11 -14.31 6.26 6.57
N MET A 12 -14.98 5.20 6.13
CA MET A 12 -14.50 3.82 6.25
C MET A 12 -13.20 3.59 5.47
N MET A 13 -13.02 4.27 4.34
CA MET A 13 -11.78 4.26 3.57
C MET A 13 -10.68 5.17 4.13
N ASN A 14 -10.92 5.80 5.29
CA ASN A 14 -10.02 6.78 5.91
C ASN A 14 -9.72 7.97 4.98
N ILE A 15 -10.71 8.38 4.19
CA ILE A 15 -10.63 9.55 3.31
C ILE A 15 -11.36 10.70 4.01
N GLU A 16 -10.59 11.69 4.45
CA GLU A 16 -11.13 12.93 4.99
C GLU A 16 -11.46 13.88 3.83
N VAL A 17 -12.74 14.07 3.56
CA VAL A 17 -13.25 15.08 2.63
C VAL A 17 -14.27 15.97 3.34
N ASP A 18 -14.34 17.23 2.91
CA ASP A 18 -15.42 18.10 3.35
C ASP A 18 -16.76 17.68 2.73
N ASP A 19 -17.84 18.13 3.38
CA ASP A 19 -19.20 17.81 2.96
C ASP A 19 -19.53 18.36 1.56
N THR A 20 -18.90 19.44 1.13
CA THR A 20 -19.15 20.06 -0.18
C THR A 20 -18.60 19.18 -1.29
N TYR A 21 -17.35 18.76 -1.18
CA TYR A 21 -16.69 17.88 -2.14
C TYR A 21 -17.36 16.51 -2.21
N ALA A 22 -17.75 15.93 -1.07
CA ALA A 22 -18.50 14.66 -1.05
C ALA A 22 -19.83 14.76 -1.80
N ASN A 23 -20.51 15.90 -1.72
CA ASN A 23 -21.77 16.15 -2.43
C ASN A 23 -21.54 16.35 -3.93
N GLU A 24 -20.56 17.15 -4.33
CA GLU A 24 -20.19 17.35 -5.74
C GLU A 24 -19.82 16.02 -6.40
N LEU A 25 -19.05 15.19 -5.68
CA LEU A 25 -18.66 13.87 -6.14
C LEU A 25 -19.88 12.94 -6.31
N PHE A 26 -20.80 12.95 -5.34
CA PHE A 26 -22.06 12.21 -5.43
C PHE A 26 -22.89 12.63 -6.65
N GLU A 27 -23.09 13.94 -6.84
CA GLU A 27 -23.87 14.50 -7.95
C GLU A 27 -23.23 14.21 -9.31
N SER A 28 -21.90 14.18 -9.38
CA SER A 28 -21.18 13.82 -10.61
C SER A 28 -21.41 12.35 -11.02
N CYS A 29 -21.71 11.49 -10.03
CA CYS A 29 -21.92 10.06 -10.23
C CYS A 29 -23.40 9.67 -10.41
N ASP A 30 -24.35 10.41 -9.81
CA ASP A 30 -25.81 10.20 -9.92
C ASP A 30 -26.33 10.71 -11.28
N LYS A 31 -26.12 9.91 -12.32
CA LYS A 31 -26.57 10.21 -13.68
C LYS A 31 -28.07 10.09 -13.81
N ALA A 32 -28.68 9.19 -13.03
CA ALA A 32 -30.12 9.00 -12.95
C ALA A 32 -30.85 10.19 -12.28
N ARG A 33 -30.14 11.01 -11.50
CA ARG A 33 -30.66 12.14 -10.71
C ARG A 33 -31.80 11.71 -9.78
N ASN A 34 -31.69 10.51 -9.23
CA ASN A 34 -32.70 9.93 -8.35
C ASN A 34 -32.29 10.00 -6.86
N GLY A 35 -31.12 10.57 -6.55
CA GLY A 35 -30.59 10.69 -5.19
C GLY A 35 -29.98 9.39 -4.66
N VAL A 36 -29.74 8.39 -5.52
CA VAL A 36 -29.18 7.08 -5.14
C VAL A 36 -28.25 6.56 -6.24
N LEU A 37 -26.98 6.30 -5.91
CA LEU A 37 -26.08 5.60 -6.82
C LEU A 37 -26.43 4.11 -6.88
N GLU A 38 -26.70 3.58 -8.07
CA GLU A 38 -26.99 2.15 -8.26
C GLU A 38 -26.11 1.51 -9.35
N GLY A 39 -25.78 0.22 -9.17
CA GLY A 39 -25.06 -0.58 -10.16
C GLY A 39 -23.78 0.09 -10.68
N SER A 40 -23.79 0.48 -11.96
CA SER A 40 -22.65 1.12 -12.63
C SER A 40 -22.27 2.48 -12.05
N GLU A 41 -23.19 3.20 -11.41
CA GLU A 41 -22.89 4.49 -10.78
C GLU A 41 -22.04 4.31 -9.52
N VAL A 42 -22.32 3.24 -8.75
CA VAL A 42 -21.50 2.86 -7.60
C VAL A 42 -20.11 2.42 -8.05
N GLU A 43 -20.03 1.62 -9.11
CA GLU A 43 -18.76 1.20 -9.69
C GLU A 43 -17.94 2.42 -10.18
N HIS A 44 -18.59 3.38 -10.84
CA HIS A 44 -17.96 4.60 -11.30
C HIS A 44 -17.45 5.46 -10.14
N PHE A 45 -18.28 5.66 -9.12
CA PHE A 45 -17.91 6.36 -7.89
C PHE A 45 -16.69 5.71 -7.22
N TYR A 46 -16.71 4.37 -7.08
CA TYR A 46 -15.60 3.63 -6.49
C TYR A 46 -14.31 3.81 -7.28
N LYS A 47 -14.36 3.70 -8.61
CA LYS A 47 -13.21 3.93 -9.48
C LYS A 47 -12.65 5.34 -9.35
N LEU A 48 -13.51 6.34 -9.20
CA LEU A 48 -13.10 7.75 -9.08
C LEU A 48 -12.39 8.00 -7.74
N VAL A 49 -12.95 7.49 -6.65
CA VAL A 49 -12.37 7.64 -5.30
C VAL A 49 -11.07 6.87 -5.12
N THR A 50 -10.93 5.74 -5.82
CA THR A 50 -9.75 4.87 -5.73
C THR A 50 -8.75 5.09 -6.87
N ALA A 51 -9.01 6.06 -7.76
CA ALA A 51 -8.14 6.36 -8.88
C ALA A 51 -6.76 6.80 -8.38
N ARG A 52 -5.72 6.30 -9.05
CA ARG A 52 -4.33 6.60 -8.77
C ARG A 52 -3.59 6.79 -10.08
N ASP A 53 -3.62 8.03 -10.58
CA ASP A 53 -3.07 8.40 -11.88
C ASP A 53 -1.58 8.07 -12.01
N GLU A 54 -0.83 8.14 -10.91
CA GLU A 54 0.57 7.77 -10.86
C GLU A 54 0.77 6.26 -11.07
N ILE A 55 -0.15 5.43 -10.56
CA ILE A 55 -0.13 3.98 -10.79
C ILE A 55 -0.51 3.67 -12.22
N ASP A 56 -1.51 4.36 -12.77
CA ASP A 56 -1.89 4.22 -14.18
C ASP A 56 -0.74 4.59 -15.13
N THR A 57 0.00 5.65 -14.79
CA THR A 57 1.15 6.09 -15.58
C THR A 57 2.28 5.06 -15.55
N ILE A 58 2.63 4.57 -14.35
CA ILE A 58 3.70 3.57 -14.19
C ILE A 58 3.29 2.25 -14.85
N PHE A 59 2.11 1.74 -14.55
CA PHE A 59 1.60 0.48 -15.12
C PHE A 59 1.47 0.60 -16.65
N GLY A 60 0.97 1.73 -17.14
CA GLY A 60 0.83 2.04 -18.57
C GLY A 60 2.15 1.98 -19.35
N ALA A 61 3.28 2.30 -18.72
CA ALA A 61 4.59 2.21 -19.35
C ALA A 61 5.09 0.76 -19.54
N TYR A 62 4.54 -0.20 -18.80
CA TYR A 62 5.01 -1.59 -18.75
C TYR A 62 3.96 -2.64 -19.16
N LYS A 63 2.68 -2.26 -19.30
CA LYS A 63 1.61 -3.14 -19.80
C LYS A 63 1.77 -3.50 -21.29
N ASN A 64 1.12 -4.58 -21.71
CA ASN A 64 0.95 -4.97 -23.10
C ASN A 64 -0.37 -4.43 -23.69
N ASP A 65 -0.67 -4.81 -24.94
CA ASP A 65 -1.89 -4.40 -25.65
C ASP A 65 -3.18 -4.94 -25.01
N GLU A 66 -3.09 -5.99 -24.18
CA GLU A 66 -4.20 -6.61 -23.45
C GLU A 66 -4.39 -6.00 -22.04
N GLU A 67 -3.71 -4.89 -21.75
CA GLU A 67 -3.76 -4.20 -20.45
C GLU A 67 -3.23 -5.00 -19.25
N VAL A 68 -2.33 -5.94 -19.52
CA VAL A 68 -1.67 -6.77 -18.49
C VAL A 68 -0.16 -6.67 -18.59
N MET A 69 0.54 -6.98 -17.50
CA MET A 69 2.00 -7.02 -17.46
C MET A 69 2.48 -8.46 -17.46
N THR A 70 3.33 -8.83 -18.42
CA THR A 70 3.96 -10.15 -18.48
C THR A 70 5.13 -10.25 -17.50
N VAL A 71 5.58 -11.48 -17.21
CA VAL A 71 6.77 -11.73 -16.37
C VAL A 71 7.98 -10.89 -16.84
N ASP A 72 8.26 -10.86 -18.14
CA ASP A 72 9.41 -10.12 -18.68
C ASP A 72 9.28 -8.60 -18.47
N LYS A 73 8.06 -8.07 -18.59
CA LYS A 73 7.79 -6.66 -18.34
C LYS A 73 7.93 -6.31 -16.86
N LEU A 74 7.46 -7.19 -15.96
CA LEU A 74 7.67 -7.03 -14.52
C LEU A 74 9.16 -7.07 -14.16
N VAL A 75 9.92 -8.02 -14.70
CA VAL A 75 11.39 -8.08 -14.52
C VAL A 75 12.05 -6.78 -15.01
N THR A 76 11.59 -6.25 -16.14
CA THR A 76 12.13 -4.99 -16.69
C THR A 76 11.82 -3.81 -15.76
N PHE A 77 10.59 -3.72 -15.25
CA PHE A 77 10.18 -2.72 -14.27
C PHE A 77 11.05 -2.78 -13.00
N MET A 78 11.21 -3.97 -12.41
CA MET A 78 11.98 -4.15 -11.17
C MET A 78 13.46 -3.79 -11.36
N LYS A 79 14.06 -4.15 -12.51
CA LYS A 79 15.46 -3.81 -12.80
C LYS A 79 15.67 -2.32 -13.03
N LYS A 80 14.73 -1.67 -13.73
CA LYS A 80 14.89 -0.27 -14.16
C LYS A 80 14.43 0.73 -13.11
N GLU A 81 13.25 0.52 -12.53
CA GLU A 81 12.62 1.47 -11.61
C GLU A 81 12.92 1.14 -10.14
N GLN A 82 13.02 -0.15 -9.77
CA GLN A 82 13.30 -0.56 -8.38
C GLN A 82 14.80 -0.83 -8.13
N ALA A 83 15.62 -0.80 -9.18
CA ALA A 83 17.05 -1.13 -9.14
C ALA A 83 17.36 -2.52 -8.55
N GLU A 84 16.42 -3.46 -8.66
CA GLU A 84 16.54 -4.80 -8.11
C GLU A 84 17.09 -5.79 -9.13
N ARG A 85 17.96 -6.70 -8.68
CA ARG A 85 18.46 -7.80 -9.51
C ARG A 85 17.57 -9.02 -9.34
N VAL A 86 16.48 -9.05 -10.09
CA VAL A 86 15.49 -10.15 -10.04
C VAL A 86 15.63 -11.13 -11.19
N SER A 87 15.35 -12.40 -10.89
CA SER A 87 15.20 -13.45 -11.90
C SER A 87 13.74 -13.55 -12.37
N PRO A 88 13.48 -14.07 -13.59
CA PRO A 88 12.11 -14.29 -14.07
C PRO A 88 11.28 -15.18 -13.15
N GLU A 89 11.91 -16.19 -12.52
CA GLU A 89 11.25 -17.10 -11.59
C GLU A 89 10.75 -16.35 -10.33
N TYR A 90 11.55 -15.39 -9.84
CA TYR A 90 11.12 -14.56 -8.72
C TYR A 90 9.96 -13.63 -9.08
N ALA A 91 10.00 -13.02 -10.27
CA ALA A 91 8.89 -12.22 -10.77
C ALA A 91 7.60 -13.05 -10.91
N GLU A 92 7.70 -14.30 -11.38
CA GLU A 92 6.57 -15.22 -11.43
C GLU A 92 6.02 -15.55 -10.04
N LEU A 93 6.87 -15.76 -9.04
CA LEU A 93 6.44 -15.96 -7.65
C LEU A 93 5.67 -14.74 -7.10
N LEU A 94 6.09 -13.52 -7.45
CA LEU A 94 5.38 -12.30 -7.06
C LEU A 94 3.99 -12.23 -7.70
N ILE A 95 3.87 -12.60 -8.98
CA ILE A 95 2.57 -12.70 -9.66
C ILE A 95 1.69 -13.74 -8.95
N GLN A 96 2.24 -14.92 -8.66
CA GLN A 96 1.51 -15.96 -7.93
C GLN A 96 1.10 -15.53 -6.50
N LYS A 97 1.81 -14.58 -5.90
CA LYS A 97 1.52 -14.09 -4.55
C LYS A 97 0.50 -12.95 -4.55
N TYR A 98 0.57 -12.04 -5.52
CA TYR A 98 -0.11 -10.75 -5.48
C TYR A 98 -1.23 -10.57 -6.51
N GLU A 99 -1.30 -11.41 -7.54
CA GLU A 99 -2.37 -11.32 -8.53
C GLU A 99 -3.71 -11.83 -7.94
N PRO A 100 -4.75 -10.98 -7.84
CA PRO A 100 -6.06 -11.39 -7.36
C PRO A 100 -6.89 -12.13 -8.43
N ASN A 101 -6.64 -11.91 -9.72
CA ASN A 101 -7.39 -12.58 -10.78
C ASN A 101 -6.80 -13.97 -11.09
N GLU A 102 -7.51 -15.02 -10.70
CA GLU A 102 -7.06 -16.42 -10.88
C GLU A 102 -6.78 -16.81 -12.34
N ALA A 103 -7.48 -16.23 -13.32
CA ALA A 103 -7.23 -16.50 -14.74
C ALA A 103 -5.91 -15.87 -15.19
N ALA A 104 -5.69 -14.58 -14.90
CA ALA A 104 -4.44 -13.89 -15.19
C ALA A 104 -3.26 -14.56 -14.47
N LYS A 105 -3.47 -14.97 -13.22
CA LYS A 105 -2.50 -15.71 -12.41
C LYS A 105 -2.11 -17.05 -13.03
N ALA A 106 -3.07 -17.81 -13.56
CA ALA A 106 -2.82 -19.07 -14.25
C ALA A 106 -1.97 -18.86 -15.52
N ASP A 107 -2.19 -17.75 -16.22
CA ASP A 107 -1.46 -17.37 -17.43
C ASP A 107 -0.14 -16.64 -17.16
N ARG A 108 0.22 -16.43 -15.89
CA ARG A 108 1.44 -15.72 -15.43
C ARG A 108 1.45 -14.24 -15.87
N LEU A 109 0.27 -13.63 -15.79
CA LEU A 109 0.02 -12.23 -16.12
C LEU A 109 -0.32 -11.47 -14.84
N LEU A 110 0.11 -10.21 -14.78
CA LEU A 110 -0.15 -9.30 -13.67
C LEU A 110 -1.08 -8.17 -14.15
N THR A 111 -2.23 -8.04 -13.50
CA THR A 111 -3.18 -6.96 -13.72
C THR A 111 -2.74 -5.69 -12.97
N LYS A 112 -3.40 -4.56 -13.24
CA LYS A 112 -3.18 -3.32 -12.48
C LYS A 112 -3.41 -3.53 -10.97
N ASP A 113 -4.45 -4.29 -10.62
CA ASP A 113 -4.77 -4.57 -9.22
C ASP A 113 -3.69 -5.43 -8.56
N GLY A 114 -3.20 -6.47 -9.26
CA GLY A 114 -2.06 -7.27 -8.79
C GLY A 114 -0.79 -6.45 -8.63
N PHE A 115 -0.52 -5.54 -9.57
CA PHE A 115 0.61 -4.60 -9.48
C PHE A 115 0.49 -3.67 -8.28
N LEU A 116 -0.70 -3.13 -8.01
CA LEU A 116 -0.97 -2.31 -6.83
C LEU A 116 -0.80 -3.10 -5.54
N MET A 117 -1.30 -4.35 -5.48
CA MET A 117 -1.09 -5.25 -4.34
C MET A 117 0.40 -5.49 -4.08
N TYR A 118 1.19 -5.70 -5.13
CA TYR A 118 2.65 -5.83 -5.02
C TYR A 118 3.30 -4.54 -4.47
N LEU A 119 2.97 -3.36 -4.99
CA LEU A 119 3.56 -2.10 -4.52
C LEU A 119 3.24 -1.79 -3.05
N MET A 120 2.07 -2.22 -2.56
CA MET A 120 1.67 -2.04 -1.16
C MET A 120 2.14 -3.19 -0.25
N SER A 121 2.81 -4.21 -0.81
CA SER A 121 3.27 -5.37 -0.07
C SER A 121 4.57 -5.13 0.70
N GLY A 122 5.05 -6.16 1.40
CA GLY A 122 6.36 -6.14 2.03
C GLY A 122 7.49 -5.95 1.01
N GLU A 123 7.40 -6.57 -0.15
CA GLU A 123 8.37 -6.53 -1.24
C GLU A 123 8.36 -5.20 -1.98
N GLY A 124 7.23 -4.49 -2.00
CA GLY A 124 7.14 -3.10 -2.48
C GLY A 124 7.53 -2.06 -1.43
N ASN A 125 7.90 -2.48 -0.22
CA ASN A 125 8.17 -1.55 0.87
C ASN A 125 9.56 -0.90 0.72
N ILE A 126 9.63 0.40 1.01
CA ILE A 126 10.89 1.15 1.06
C ILE A 126 11.92 0.56 2.05
N PHE A 127 11.44 -0.14 3.08
CA PHE A 127 12.28 -0.84 4.04
C PHE A 127 12.76 -2.19 3.48
N ASN A 128 14.08 -2.35 3.34
CA ASN A 128 14.68 -3.60 2.91
C ASN A 128 14.24 -4.78 3.80
N GLN A 129 13.51 -5.71 3.21
CA GLN A 129 12.95 -6.86 3.89
C GLN A 129 14.01 -7.80 4.46
N GLU A 130 15.20 -7.87 3.85
CA GLU A 130 16.34 -8.65 4.36
C GLU A 130 16.83 -8.14 5.71
N HIS A 131 16.59 -6.85 6.00
CA HIS A 131 16.98 -6.21 7.26
C HIS A 131 15.91 -6.33 8.36
N LYS A 132 14.77 -6.99 8.10
CA LYS A 132 13.72 -7.18 9.13
C LYS A 132 14.12 -8.14 10.24
N ASN A 133 14.98 -9.11 9.91
CA ASN A 133 15.52 -10.06 10.89
C ASN A 133 16.96 -9.70 11.23
N ILE A 134 17.55 -10.39 12.22
CA ILE A 134 18.97 -10.24 12.52
C ILE A 134 19.80 -10.69 11.31
N TYR A 135 20.37 -9.72 10.59
CA TYR A 135 21.17 -9.95 9.38
C TYR A 135 22.66 -9.63 9.59
N GLN A 136 22.99 -8.93 10.68
CA GLN A 136 24.37 -8.55 11.01
C GLN A 136 25.08 -9.69 11.75
N ASN A 137 26.40 -9.74 11.64
CA ASN A 137 27.21 -10.66 12.44
C ASN A 137 27.11 -10.25 13.92
N MET A 138 26.46 -11.06 14.75
CA MET A 138 26.26 -10.80 16.19
C MET A 138 27.33 -11.43 17.10
N SER A 139 28.47 -11.85 16.54
CA SER A 139 29.58 -12.48 17.28
C SER A 139 30.79 -11.56 17.47
N LYS A 140 30.69 -10.26 17.15
CA LYS A 140 31.75 -9.28 17.42
C LYS A 140 31.67 -8.82 18.89
N PRO A 141 32.75 -8.22 19.44
CA PRO A 141 32.68 -7.58 20.75
C PRO A 141 31.67 -6.43 20.81
N LEU A 142 31.11 -6.14 21.99
CA LEU A 142 30.01 -5.16 22.17
C LEU A 142 30.32 -3.76 21.61
N ASN A 143 31.58 -3.32 21.68
CA ASN A 143 32.02 -2.01 21.18
C ASN A 143 32.02 -1.88 19.64
N HIS A 144 31.60 -2.91 18.91
CA HIS A 144 31.40 -2.86 17.45
C HIS A 144 29.96 -2.52 17.04
N TYR A 145 29.03 -2.41 17.98
CA TYR A 145 27.61 -2.18 17.69
C TYR A 145 27.13 -0.86 18.26
N PHE A 146 26.19 -0.24 17.56
CA PHE A 146 25.33 0.77 18.17
C PHE A 146 24.27 0.07 19.01
N ILE A 147 24.09 0.51 20.25
CA ILE A 147 23.15 -0.08 21.20
C ILE A 147 22.03 0.93 21.45
N SER A 148 20.79 0.53 21.12
CA SER A 148 19.60 1.33 21.48
C SER A 148 19.57 1.49 23.00
N SER A 149 19.67 2.74 23.46
CA SER A 149 19.85 3.08 24.87
C SER A 149 18.84 4.15 25.25
N SER A 150 18.14 3.94 26.36
CA SER A 150 17.19 4.90 26.93
C SER A 150 17.80 5.60 28.14
N HIS A 151 17.45 6.86 28.34
CA HIS A 151 17.86 7.68 29.48
C HIS A 151 16.64 8.00 30.33
N ASN A 152 16.76 7.82 31.65
CA ASN A 152 15.66 8.00 32.60
C ASN A 152 14.38 7.27 32.18
N THR A 153 14.49 5.99 31.79
CA THR A 153 13.39 5.18 31.23
C THR A 153 12.14 5.12 32.10
N TYR A 154 12.23 5.38 33.40
CA TYR A 154 11.07 5.39 34.30
C TYR A 154 10.12 6.57 34.08
N LEU A 155 10.57 7.67 33.46
CA LEU A 155 9.79 8.88 33.24
C LEU A 155 8.83 8.68 32.05
N MET A 156 7.55 8.98 32.27
CA MET A 156 6.54 8.92 31.22
C MET A 156 6.44 10.22 30.41
N GLU A 157 6.86 11.35 31.00
CA GLU A 157 6.67 12.69 30.44
C GLU A 157 7.92 13.56 30.68
N ASP A 158 7.79 14.70 31.37
CA ASP A 158 8.86 15.67 31.56
C ASP A 158 9.86 15.28 32.67
N GLN A 159 10.95 16.05 32.77
CA GLN A 159 12.05 15.81 33.72
C GLN A 159 11.82 16.40 35.12
N LEU A 160 10.76 17.19 35.34
CA LEU A 160 10.57 18.00 36.55
C LEU A 160 9.42 17.49 37.42
N GLU A 161 8.22 17.37 36.84
CA GLU A 161 6.99 17.07 37.56
C GLU A 161 6.22 15.87 36.98
N GLY A 162 6.67 15.34 35.84
CA GLY A 162 6.06 14.21 35.15
C GLY A 162 6.05 12.90 35.96
N PRO A 163 5.04 12.04 35.75
CA PRO A 163 4.91 10.80 36.50
C PRO A 163 5.96 9.76 36.11
N SER A 164 6.33 8.92 37.08
CA SER A 164 7.18 7.76 36.87
C SER A 164 6.35 6.47 36.85
N SER A 165 6.68 5.53 35.97
CA SER A 165 5.94 4.26 35.88
C SER A 165 6.83 3.10 35.44
N THR A 166 6.51 1.89 35.90
CA THR A 166 7.08 0.65 35.36
C THR A 166 6.64 0.41 33.92
N GLU A 167 5.49 0.95 33.51
CA GLU A 167 4.98 0.89 32.13
C GLU A 167 5.97 1.52 31.14
N ALA A 168 6.73 2.53 31.59
CA ALA A 168 7.73 3.20 30.79
C ALA A 168 8.85 2.25 30.32
N TYR A 169 9.21 1.25 31.14
CA TYR A 169 10.16 0.19 30.79
C TYR A 169 9.57 -0.90 29.90
N ILE A 170 8.24 -1.03 29.83
CA ILE A 170 7.58 -2.04 28.99
C ILE A 170 7.43 -1.54 27.55
N ARG A 171 7.18 -0.24 27.38
CA ARG A 171 6.93 0.38 26.07
C ARG A 171 8.19 0.65 25.25
N TYR A 172 9.34 0.72 25.91
CA TYR A 172 10.64 1.02 25.30
C TYR A 172 11.56 -0.20 25.21
#